data_AF-A0A1X7IAB6-F1
#
_entry.id   AF-A0A1X7IAB6-F1
#
_cell.length_a   1.000
_cell.length_b   1.000
_cell.length_c   1.000
_cell.angle_alpha   90.00
_cell.angle_beta   90.00
_cell.angle_gamma   90.00
#
_symmetry.space_group_name_H-M   'P 1'
#
loop_
_entity.id
_entity.type
_entity.pdbx_description
1 polymer ?
#
loop_
_entity_poly.entity_id
_entity_poly.type
_entity_poly.pdbx_seq_one_letter_code
_entity_poly.pdbx_strand_id
1 'polypeptide(L)'
;MFFVLIAISTSWSLSAQLDGDKVLHFGAGAISGIVGATLADKVSRGDPYWRFAGAITASLLAGLAKEAYDENKYEGWDNGDLAATVLGGVTAGVTINLFSGKKNKKKAVALTLLSPKKGIDFD
;
A
#
# COMPACT_ATOMS: atom_id res chain seq x y z
N MET A 1 9.95 12.00 9.25
CA MET A 1 9.61 13.07 8.30
C MET A 1 10.53 13.03 7.10
N PHE A 2 11.85 12.92 7.29
CA PHE A 2 12.84 12.80 6.22
C PHE A 2 12.57 11.66 5.21
N PHE A 3 12.23 10.45 5.68
CA PHE A 3 11.89 9.31 4.79
C PHE A 3 10.59 9.48 3.98
N VAL A 4 9.64 10.26 4.49
CA VAL A 4 8.38 10.55 3.77
C VAL A 4 8.64 11.57 2.65
N LEU A 5 9.50 12.54 2.91
CA LEU A 5 9.95 13.48 1.89
C LEU A 5 10.74 12.76 0.80
N ILE A 6 11.61 11.80 1.13
CA ILE A 6 12.31 10.98 0.13
C ILE A 6 11.32 10.16 -0.71
N ALA A 7 10.37 9.46 -0.08
CA ALA A 7 9.36 8.68 -0.81
C ALA A 7 8.49 9.55 -1.75
N ILE A 8 8.12 10.76 -1.30
CA ILE A 8 7.37 11.73 -2.11
C ILE A 8 8.24 12.29 -3.24
N SER A 9 9.49 12.66 -2.96
CA SER A 9 10.44 13.16 -3.96
C SER A 9 10.76 12.12 -5.04
N THR A 10 10.91 10.85 -4.66
CA THR A 10 11.10 9.76 -5.63
C THR A 10 9.84 9.48 -6.44
N SER A 11 8.65 9.64 -5.84
CA SER A 11 7.39 9.48 -6.58
C SER A 11 7.23 10.59 -7.63
N TRP A 12 7.64 11.82 -7.29
CA TRP A 12 7.58 12.98 -8.20
C TRP A 12 8.55 12.85 -9.38
N SER A 13 9.77 12.36 -9.12
CA SER A 13 10.76 12.07 -10.17
C SER A 13 10.44 10.84 -11.02
N LEU A 14 9.63 9.91 -10.50
CA LEU A 14 9.13 8.75 -11.25
C LEU A 14 7.98 9.16 -12.17
N SER A 15 7.02 9.94 -11.67
CA SER A 15 5.93 10.52 -12.48
C SER A 15 6.44 11.46 -13.58
N ALA A 16 7.58 12.12 -13.38
CA ALA A 16 8.19 12.99 -14.39
C ALA A 16 8.91 12.23 -15.53
N GLN A 17 9.15 10.91 -15.38
CA GLN A 17 9.71 10.02 -16.41
C GLN A 17 8.64 9.15 -17.09
N LEU A 18 7.40 9.22 -16.60
CA LEU A 18 6.26 8.45 -17.11
C LEU A 18 5.46 9.35 -18.05
N ASP A 19 5.12 8.84 -19.24
CA ASP A 19 4.16 9.52 -20.13
C ASP A 19 2.85 9.80 -19.40
N GLY A 20 2.13 10.85 -19.82
CA GLY A 20 0.93 11.33 -19.12
C GLY A 20 -0.14 10.25 -18.90
N ASP A 21 -0.21 9.26 -19.80
CA ASP A 21 -1.09 8.11 -19.67
C ASP A 21 -0.67 7.17 -18.52
N LYS A 22 0.63 6.90 -18.40
CA LYS A 22 1.20 6.00 -17.38
C LYS A 22 1.05 6.52 -15.95
N VAL A 23 0.89 7.84 -15.77
CA VAL A 23 0.57 8.43 -14.47
C VAL A 23 -0.80 7.99 -13.97
N LEU A 24 -1.77 7.81 -14.87
CA LEU A 24 -3.10 7.31 -14.52
C LEU A 24 -3.03 5.87 -14.05
N HIS A 25 -2.26 5.02 -14.75
CA HIS A 25 -2.00 3.64 -14.38
C HIS A 25 -1.31 3.54 -13.01
N PHE A 26 -0.28 4.36 -12.77
CA PHE A 26 0.34 4.49 -11.46
C PHE A 26 -0.65 4.90 -10.37
N GLY A 27 -1.51 5.89 -10.63
CA GLY A 27 -2.55 6.33 -9.70
C GLY A 27 -3.55 5.21 -9.38
N ALA A 28 -4.04 4.50 -10.40
CA ALA A 28 -4.92 3.35 -10.25
C ALA A 28 -4.27 2.24 -9.41
N GLY A 29 -2.98 1.99 -9.64
CA GLY A 29 -2.13 1.13 -8.85
C GLY A 29 -2.06 1.54 -7.38
N ALA A 30 -1.80 2.82 -7.11
CA ALA A 30 -1.74 3.31 -5.74
C ALA A 30 -3.08 3.15 -5.00
N ILE A 31 -4.20 3.49 -5.65
CA ILE A 31 -5.54 3.36 -5.06
C ILE A 31 -5.89 1.90 -4.78
N SER A 32 -5.73 1.02 -5.78
CA SER A 32 -5.97 -0.41 -5.63
C SER A 32 -5.05 -1.04 -4.58
N GLY A 33 -3.79 -0.61 -4.52
CA GLY A 33 -2.84 -1.01 -3.48
C GLY A 33 -3.24 -0.57 -2.08
N ILE A 34 -3.78 0.63 -1.89
CA ILE A 34 -4.31 1.08 -0.59
C ILE A 34 -5.48 0.18 -0.14
N VAL A 35 -6.40 -0.13 -1.06
CA VAL A 35 -7.55 -1.00 -0.77
C VAL A 35 -7.07 -2.41 -0.41
N GLY A 36 -6.19 -2.99 -1.23
CA GLY A 36 -5.60 -4.32 -1.00
C GLY A 36 -4.85 -4.42 0.32
N ALA A 37 -4.02 -3.42 0.64
CA ALA A 37 -3.31 -3.35 1.91
C ALA A 37 -4.27 -3.30 3.11
N THR A 38 -5.38 -2.57 2.98
CA THR A 38 -6.37 -2.41 4.05
C THR A 38 -7.14 -3.72 4.29
N LEU A 39 -7.51 -4.43 3.22
CA LEU A 39 -8.16 -5.72 3.32
C LEU A 39 -7.22 -6.77 3.92
N ALA A 40 -5.99 -6.85 3.42
CA ALA A 40 -5.00 -7.77 3.93
C ALA A 40 -4.60 -7.47 5.39
N ASP A 41 -4.57 -6.21 5.80
CA ASP A 41 -4.39 -5.81 7.21
C ASP A 41 -5.44 -6.43 8.13
N LYS A 42 -6.71 -6.37 7.71
CA LYS A 42 -7.84 -6.90 8.48
C LYS A 42 -7.79 -8.42 8.56
N VAL A 43 -7.53 -9.08 7.43
CA VAL A 43 -7.47 -10.55 7.34
C VAL A 43 -6.31 -11.11 8.15
N SER A 44 -5.13 -10.48 8.06
CA SER A 44 -3.92 -10.92 8.73
C SER A 44 -3.79 -10.45 10.19
N ARG A 45 -4.79 -9.73 10.71
CA ARG A 45 -4.80 -9.15 12.07
C ARG A 45 -3.62 -8.21 12.34
N GLY A 46 -3.22 -7.41 11.36
CA GLY A 46 -2.19 -6.39 11.54
C GLY A 46 -0.80 -6.75 11.02
N ASP A 47 -0.64 -7.85 10.28
CA ASP A 47 0.67 -8.30 9.82
C ASP A 47 1.24 -7.39 8.71
N PRO A 48 2.45 -6.83 8.88
CA PRO A 48 3.05 -5.90 7.92
C PRO A 48 3.37 -6.54 6.57
N TYR A 49 3.74 -7.82 6.53
CA TYR A 49 4.05 -8.54 5.29
C TYR A 49 2.77 -8.76 4.47
N TRP A 50 1.69 -9.18 5.13
CA TRP A 50 0.40 -9.38 4.46
C TRP A 50 -0.18 -8.07 3.92
N ARG A 51 -0.03 -6.95 4.64
CA ARG A 51 -0.43 -5.63 4.14
C ARG A 51 0.32 -5.24 2.88
N PHE A 52 1.63 -5.45 2.87
CA PHE A 52 2.47 -5.12 1.73
C PHE A 52 2.16 -6.02 0.53
N ALA A 53 2.05 -7.33 0.76
CA ALA A 53 1.65 -8.29 -0.27
C ALA A 53 0.27 -7.95 -0.83
N GLY A 54 -0.71 -7.63 0.03
CA GLY A 54 -2.04 -7.22 -0.38
C GLY A 54 -2.05 -5.97 -1.27
N ALA A 55 -1.16 -5.01 -0.99
CA ALA A 55 -1.00 -3.82 -1.83
C ALA A 55 -0.51 -4.17 -3.24
N ILE A 56 0.55 -4.99 -3.34
CA ILE A 56 1.14 -5.40 -4.61
C ILE A 56 0.15 -6.26 -5.40
N THR A 57 -0.42 -7.27 -4.76
CA THR A 57 -1.34 -8.21 -5.41
C THR A 57 -2.60 -7.51 -5.93
N ALA A 58 -3.19 -6.60 -5.17
CA ALA A 58 -4.37 -5.86 -5.62
C ALA A 58 -4.06 -4.97 -6.84
N SER A 59 -2.89 -4.35 -6.86
CA SER A 59 -2.47 -3.48 -7.96
C SER A 59 -2.12 -4.26 -9.21
N LEU A 60 -1.45 -5.40 -9.05
CA LEU A 60 -1.17 -6.33 -10.14
C LEU A 60 -2.48 -6.86 -10.75
N LEU A 61 -3.44 -7.30 -9.91
CA LEU A 61 -4.74 -7.77 -10.40
C LEU A 61 -5.52 -6.68 -11.13
N ALA A 62 -5.49 -5.44 -10.62
CA ALA A 62 -6.13 -4.31 -11.27
C ALA A 62 -5.51 -4.00 -12.64
N GLY A 63 -4.17 -4.00 -12.72
CA GLY A 63 -3.44 -3.81 -13.97
C GLY A 63 -3.71 -4.93 -14.96
N LEU A 64 -3.56 -6.19 -14.55
CA LEU A 64 -3.83 -7.36 -15.40
C LEU A 64 -5.27 -7.36 -15.92
N ALA A 65 -6.24 -7.01 -15.08
CA ALA A 65 -7.64 -6.95 -15.49
C ALA A 65 -7.88 -5.86 -16.54
N LYS A 66 -7.22 -4.71 -16.43
CA LYS A 66 -7.32 -3.62 -17.41
C LYS A 66 -6.64 -3.99 -18.73
N GLU A 67 -5.38 -4.44 -18.68
CA GLU A 67 -4.64 -4.84 -19.87
C GLU A 67 -5.31 -6.01 -20.60
N ALA A 68 -5.83 -7.01 -19.87
CA ALA A 68 -6.56 -8.12 -20.49
C ALA A 68 -7.89 -7.69 -21.14
N TYR A 69 -8.55 -6.67 -20.59
CA TYR A 69 -9.75 -6.09 -21.18
C TYR A 69 -9.42 -5.30 -22.44
N ASP A 70 -8.34 -4.51 -22.41
CA ASP A 70 -7.91 -3.68 -23.52
C ASP A 70 -7.32 -4.52 -24.67
N GLU A 71 -6.62 -5.62 -24.39
CA GLU A 71 -6.18 -6.60 -25.39
C GLU A 71 -7.37 -7.20 -26.15
N ASN A 72 -8.40 -7.63 -25.41
CA ASN A 72 -9.57 -8.27 -26.00
C ASN A 72 -10.44 -7.30 -26.84
N LYS A 73 -10.30 -5.99 -26.64
CA LYS A 73 -11.18 -4.98 -27.24
C LYS A 73 -10.48 -4.06 -28.25
N TYR A 74 -9.18 -3.84 -28.08
CA TYR A 74 -8.40 -2.85 -28.82
C TYR A 74 -6.99 -3.33 -29.21
N GLU A 75 -6.60 -4.59 -28.93
CA GLU A 75 -5.24 -5.14 -29.18
C GLU A 75 -4.12 -4.28 -28.54
N GLY A 76 -4.42 -3.71 -27.37
CA GLY A 76 -3.63 -2.64 -26.74
C GLY A 76 -2.88 -3.05 -25.48
N TRP A 77 -2.37 -4.28 -25.38
CA TRP A 77 -1.58 -4.70 -24.21
C TRP A 77 -0.24 -3.91 -24.10
N ASP A 78 -0.06 -3.14 -23.03
CA ASP A 78 1.21 -2.48 -22.71
C ASP A 78 1.77 -2.93 -21.35
N ASN A 79 2.91 -3.62 -21.41
CA ASN A 79 3.67 -4.01 -20.22
C ASN A 79 4.09 -2.81 -19.35
N GLY A 80 4.30 -1.64 -19.95
CA GLY A 80 4.62 -0.41 -19.25
C GLY A 80 3.48 0.09 -18.38
N ASP A 81 2.24 -0.10 -18.80
CA ASP A 81 1.03 0.33 -18.08
C ASP A 81 0.73 -0.61 -16.90
N LEU A 82 0.94 -1.91 -17.13
CA LEU A 82 0.96 -2.90 -16.05
C LEU A 82 2.05 -2.58 -15.01
N ALA A 83 3.27 -2.28 -15.46
CA ALA A 83 4.39 -1.96 -14.57
C ALA A 83 4.12 -0.67 -13.78
N ALA A 84 3.58 0.37 -14.41
CA ALA A 84 3.19 1.61 -13.75
C ALA A 84 2.14 1.35 -12.66
N THR A 85 1.14 0.52 -12.96
CA THR A 85 0.10 0.11 -11.98
C THR A 85 0.71 -0.63 -10.79
N VAL A 86 1.59 -1.61 -11.03
CA VAL A 86 2.25 -2.34 -9.94
C VAL A 86 3.14 -1.40 -9.10
N LEU A 87 3.87 -0.48 -9.72
CA LEU A 87 4.73 0.50 -9.03
C LEU A 87 3.92 1.45 -8.14
N GLY A 88 2.74 1.89 -8.59
CA GLY A 88 1.79 2.63 -7.76
C GLY A 88 1.40 1.86 -6.52
N GLY A 89 1.09 0.57 -6.69
CA GLY A 89 0.78 -0.37 -5.62
C GLY A 89 1.90 -0.56 -4.60
N VAL A 90 3.13 -0.77 -5.09
CA VAL A 90 4.33 -0.88 -4.26
C VAL A 90 4.52 0.39 -3.43
N THR A 91 4.40 1.55 -4.07
CA THR A 91 4.54 2.85 -3.40
C THR A 91 3.51 3.02 -2.29
N ALA A 92 2.24 2.69 -2.57
CA ALA A 92 1.18 2.68 -1.58
C ALA A 92 1.46 1.70 -0.42
N GLY A 93 1.91 0.48 -0.74
CA GLY A 93 2.25 -0.56 0.23
C GLY A 93 3.36 -0.12 1.19
N VAL A 94 4.46 0.42 0.66
CA VAL A 94 5.58 0.96 1.46
C VAL A 94 5.08 2.08 2.36
N THR A 95 4.30 3.01 1.81
CA THR A 95 3.73 4.14 2.55
C THR A 95 2.87 3.64 3.72
N ILE A 96 1.91 2.77 3.47
CA ILE A 96 1.02 2.24 4.50
C ILE A 96 1.79 1.48 5.58
N ASN A 97 2.75 0.64 5.19
CA ASN A 97 3.53 -0.14 6.14
C ASN A 97 4.30 0.78 7.11
N LEU A 98 4.91 1.84 6.58
CA LEU A 98 5.66 2.82 7.36
C LEU A 98 4.77 3.57 8.38
N PHE A 99 3.54 3.94 8.00
CA PHE A 99 2.62 4.66 8.88
C PHE A 99 1.90 3.77 9.90
N SER A 100 1.72 2.49 9.60
CA SER A 100 1.00 1.58 10.50
C SER A 100 1.83 1.03 11.65
N GLY A 101 3.15 0.91 11.50
CA GLY A 101 4.04 0.61 12.63
C GLY A 101 3.94 1.62 13.78
N LYS A 102 3.56 2.87 13.49
CA LYS A 102 3.31 3.93 14.50
C LYS A 102 2.00 3.74 15.27
N LYS A 103 0.96 3.16 14.66
CA LYS A 103 -0.36 2.98 15.27
C LYS A 103 -0.34 1.89 16.34
N ASN A 104 0.40 0.80 16.09
CA ASN A 104 0.52 -0.32 17.03
C ASN A 104 1.22 0.07 18.33
N LYS A 105 2.28 0.90 18.25
CA LYS A 105 2.98 1.43 19.44
C LYS A 105 2.07 2.30 20.31
N LYS A 106 1.24 3.15 19.69
CA LYS A 106 0.29 4.00 20.43
C LYS A 106 -0.82 3.19 21.11
N LYS A 107 -1.34 2.15 20.44
CA LYS A 107 -2.32 1.22 21.04
C LYS A 107 -1.72 0.44 22.20
N ALA A 108 -0.50 -0.08 22.06
CA ALA A 108 0.19 -0.79 23.14
C ALA A 108 0.42 0.12 24.36
N VAL A 109 0.92 1.35 24.16
CA VAL A 109 1.13 2.31 25.25
C VAL A 109 -0.19 2.72 25.90
N ALA A 110 -1.24 3.01 25.12
CA ALA A 110 -2.56 3.32 25.68
C ALA A 110 -3.14 2.15 26.47
N LEU A 111 -2.98 0.92 25.99
CA LEU A 111 -3.45 -0.28 26.69
C LEU A 111 -2.65 -0.52 27.98
N THR A 112 -1.34 -0.27 28.00
CA THR A 112 -0.52 -0.33 29.23
C THR A 112 -0.91 0.76 30.23
N LEU A 113 -1.20 1.99 29.76
CA LEU A 113 -1.63 3.09 30.61
C LEU A 113 -3.05 2.92 31.17
N LEU A 114 -3.93 2.27 30.40
CA LEU A 114 -5.31 1.97 30.81
C LEU A 114 -5.44 0.62 31.50
N SER A 115 -4.40 -0.22 31.48
CA SER A 115 -4.40 -1.48 32.22
C SER A 115 -4.34 -1.14 33.71
N PRO A 116 -5.38 -1.47 34.50
CA PRO A 116 -5.33 -1.27 35.93
C PRO A 116 -4.13 -2.04 36.46
N LYS A 117 -3.26 -1.34 37.20
CA LYS A 117 -2.08 -1.90 37.85
C LYS A 117 -2.57 -3.03 38.75
N LYS A 118 -2.43 -4.30 38.31
CA LYS A 118 -2.72 -5.46 39.15
C LYS A 118 -1.63 -5.52 40.22
N GLY A 119 -1.89 -4.84 41.31
CA GLY A 119 -1.09 -4.81 42.50
C GLY A 119 -2.04 -4.55 43.65
N ILE A 120 -2.77 -5.60 44.04
CA ILE A 120 -3.05 -5.81 45.45
C ILE A 120 -2.86 -7.31 45.67
N ASP A 121 -1.66 -7.66 46.14
CA ASP A 121 -1.47 -8.86 46.93
C ASP A 121 -2.31 -8.68 48.19
N PHE A 122 -3.27 -9.58 48.40
CA PHE A 122 -3.87 -9.80 49.71
C PHE A 122 -3.33 -11.14 50.18
N ASP A 123 -2.49 -11.03 51.22
CA ASP A 123 -1.96 -12.04 52.16
C ASP A 123 -2.18 -13.54 51.87
#